data_AF-A0A7V4XQM9-F1
#
_entry.id   AF-A0A7V4XQM9-F1
#
_cell.length_a   1.000
_cell.length_b   1.000
_cell.length_c   1.000
_cell.angle_alpha   90.00
_cell.angle_beta   90.00
_cell.angle_gamma   90.00
#
_symmetry.space_group_name_H-M   'P 1'
#
loop_
_entity.id
_entity.type
_entity.pdbx_description
1 polymer ?
#
loop_
_entity_poly.entity_id
_entity_poly.type
_entity_poly.pdbx_seq_one_letter_code
_entity_poly.pdbx_strand_id
1 'polypeptide(L)'
;MIARYTRPQMGQIWTEQNKYQMWMKVEAAASEVLAEDGIVPAEAARAIRERGHFSVERIQEIEAEVKHDVIAFTTAVAENIGPESRWLHYGLTSNDVVDTAQALQVKAASAILREDLLALIAVLKARALEFKHTPTIGRTHGIHAEPTTFGLKILNWYAEMRRNLVRFDAAAEQMRIGKLSGAVGTFGHLSPRHEERICAKLGLQPAPIATQVIQRDRHAQYISTLAVITATLDKIATEIRHLQRTEVREASEYFSEKQKGSSAMPHKKNPIISEQICGLARVVRSNAQAAFENVALWHERDISHSSVERVIFPDSTILTDYLLAKTTSLIEKLLVYPARMQKNLESTGGLIFSGQLLLDLAEAGMLREDAYRLVQRHAMNAWQNDLVFRELVAADPEITSRLTPEKLAKTFDLTRQLNNVDAIFERVLAGDEA
;
A
#
# COMPACT_ATOMS: atom_id res chain seq x y z
N MET A 1 18.06 -5.82 5.26
CA MET A 1 17.05 -5.14 6.09
C MET A 1 17.67 -3.95 6.83
N ILE A 2 17.08 -2.75 6.69
CA ILE A 2 17.55 -1.55 7.40
C ILE A 2 16.77 -1.42 8.71
N ALA A 3 17.41 -1.70 9.87
CA ALA A 3 16.76 -1.72 11.18
C ALA A 3 15.92 -0.45 11.50
N ARG A 4 16.33 0.71 10.99
CA ARG A 4 15.60 1.98 11.12
C ARG A 4 14.18 1.95 10.55
N TYR A 5 13.92 1.13 9.55
CA TYR A 5 12.64 1.04 8.83
C TYR A 5 11.96 -0.33 9.04
N THR A 6 12.39 -1.11 10.03
CA THR A 6 11.83 -2.42 10.33
C THR A 6 11.05 -2.38 11.63
N ARG A 7 9.73 -2.62 11.58
CA ARG A 7 8.94 -2.86 12.79
C ARG A 7 9.22 -4.29 13.29
N PRO A 8 9.26 -4.53 14.61
CA PRO A 8 9.64 -5.84 15.16
C PRO A 8 8.82 -7.01 14.62
N GLN A 9 7.50 -6.85 14.52
CA GLN A 9 6.57 -7.88 14.06
C GLN A 9 6.85 -8.37 12.63
N MET A 10 7.12 -7.45 11.69
CA MET A 10 7.44 -7.81 10.31
C MET A 10 8.89 -8.31 10.19
N GLY A 11 9.81 -7.70 10.93
CA GLY A 11 11.22 -8.13 10.97
C GLY A 11 11.38 -9.57 11.44
N GLN A 12 10.60 -10.00 12.44
CA GLN A 12 10.66 -11.36 12.99
C GLN A 12 10.36 -12.43 11.92
N ILE A 13 9.43 -12.15 11.00
CA ILE A 13 9.04 -13.07 9.91
C ILE A 13 10.22 -13.39 8.99
N TRP A 14 11.07 -12.41 8.73
CA TRP A 14 12.19 -12.51 7.78
C TRP A 14 13.54 -12.81 8.44
N THR A 15 13.52 -13.23 9.70
CA THR A 15 14.73 -13.77 10.35
C THR A 15 15.08 -15.14 9.78
N GLU A 16 16.37 -15.46 9.77
CA GLU A 16 16.88 -16.80 9.43
C GLU A 16 16.27 -17.86 10.34
N GLN A 17 16.13 -17.55 11.64
CA GLN A 17 15.47 -18.44 12.60
C GLN A 17 14.03 -18.77 12.16
N ASN A 18 13.24 -17.77 11.78
CA ASN A 18 11.87 -18.02 11.34
C ASN A 18 11.80 -18.73 9.98
N LYS A 19 12.73 -18.45 9.06
CA LYS A 19 12.88 -19.17 7.79
C LYS A 19 13.03 -20.68 8.02
N TYR A 20 14.03 -21.08 8.80
CA TYR A 20 14.27 -22.51 9.11
C TYR A 20 13.14 -23.11 9.95
N GLN A 21 12.49 -22.31 10.79
CA GLN A 21 11.29 -22.76 11.50
C GLN A 21 10.13 -23.09 10.53
N MET A 22 9.95 -22.31 9.46
CA MET A 22 8.96 -22.64 8.42
C MET A 22 9.38 -23.88 7.62
N TRP A 23 10.67 -24.08 7.34
CA TRP A 23 11.17 -25.29 6.69
C TRP A 23 10.85 -26.53 7.54
N MET A 24 11.15 -26.45 8.84
CA MET A 24 10.83 -27.52 9.79
C MET A 24 9.33 -27.80 9.89
N LYS A 25 8.47 -26.76 9.80
CA LYS A 25 7.01 -26.96 9.75
C LYS A 25 6.57 -27.73 8.50
N VAL A 26 7.18 -27.46 7.35
CA VAL A 26 6.88 -28.19 6.11
C VAL A 26 7.33 -29.65 6.22
N GLU A 27 8.55 -29.89 6.69
CA GLU A 27 9.10 -31.25 6.90
C GLU A 27 8.27 -32.09 7.89
N ALA A 28 7.89 -31.49 9.02
CA ALA A 28 7.02 -32.14 10.00
C ALA A 28 5.63 -32.43 9.40
N ALA A 29 5.05 -31.50 8.65
CA ALA A 29 3.77 -31.73 7.99
C ALA A 29 3.85 -32.86 6.94
N ALA A 30 4.92 -32.91 6.15
CA ALA A 30 5.14 -33.95 5.17
C ALA A 30 5.29 -35.33 5.83
N SER A 31 6.21 -35.45 6.80
CA SER A 31 6.44 -36.73 7.49
C SER A 31 5.20 -37.25 8.23
N GLU A 32 4.42 -36.37 8.87
CA GLU A 32 3.17 -36.75 9.54
C GLU A 32 2.12 -37.28 8.56
N VAL A 33 1.88 -36.58 7.44
CA VAL A 33 0.92 -37.05 6.42
C VAL A 33 1.36 -38.37 5.78
N LEU A 34 2.65 -38.51 5.48
CA LEU A 34 3.18 -39.76 4.92
C LEU A 34 3.13 -40.92 5.93
N ALA A 35 3.17 -40.62 7.23
CA ALA A 35 2.99 -41.64 8.26
C ALA A 35 1.52 -42.06 8.43
N GLU A 36 0.58 -41.13 8.30
CA GLU A 36 -0.85 -41.44 8.26
C GLU A 36 -1.20 -42.37 7.07
N ASP A 37 -0.44 -42.31 5.98
CA ASP A 37 -0.58 -43.18 4.81
C ASP A 37 0.32 -44.43 4.84
N GLY A 38 1.04 -44.66 5.93
CA GLY A 38 1.87 -45.85 6.14
C GLY A 38 3.17 -45.90 5.31
N ILE A 39 3.55 -44.79 4.67
CA ILE A 39 4.80 -44.68 3.89
C ILE A 39 5.99 -44.43 4.82
N VAL A 40 5.81 -43.55 5.80
CA VAL A 40 6.80 -43.25 6.84
C VAL A 40 6.37 -43.96 8.15
N PRO A 41 7.28 -44.62 8.89
CA PRO A 41 6.94 -45.18 10.20
C PRO A 41 6.45 -44.07 11.16
N ALA A 42 5.39 -44.35 11.92
CA ALA A 42 4.81 -43.37 12.85
C ALA A 42 5.82 -42.89 13.91
N GLU A 43 6.74 -43.76 14.34
CA GLU A 43 7.84 -43.41 15.24
C GLU A 43 8.81 -42.43 14.60
N ALA A 44 9.07 -42.54 13.29
CA ALA A 44 9.96 -41.62 12.58
C ALA A 44 9.33 -40.23 12.42
N ALA A 45 8.06 -40.14 12.05
CA ALA A 45 7.35 -38.86 12.00
C ALA A 45 7.29 -38.18 13.39
N ARG A 46 7.07 -38.97 14.46
CA ARG A 46 7.13 -38.46 15.84
C ARG A 46 8.54 -37.96 16.19
N ALA A 47 9.58 -38.71 15.84
CA ALA A 47 10.96 -38.31 16.07
C ALA A 47 11.32 -37.01 15.32
N ILE A 48 10.89 -36.84 14.07
CA ILE A 48 11.08 -35.60 13.30
C ILE A 48 10.40 -34.43 14.00
N ARG A 49 9.15 -34.60 14.47
CA ARG A 49 8.42 -33.52 15.16
C ARG A 49 9.02 -33.15 16.51
N GLU A 50 9.40 -34.14 17.32
CA GLU A 50 9.84 -33.95 18.70
C GLU A 50 11.32 -33.59 18.81
N ARG A 51 12.17 -34.11 17.92
CA ARG A 51 13.63 -33.94 17.96
C ARG A 51 14.19 -33.15 16.78
N GLY A 52 13.36 -32.62 15.89
CA GLY A 52 13.76 -31.78 14.76
C GLY A 52 14.23 -30.37 15.15
N HIS A 53 15.10 -30.29 16.16
CA HIS A 53 15.74 -29.05 16.60
C HIS A 53 16.88 -28.67 15.65
N PHE A 54 17.19 -27.38 15.59
CA PHE A 54 18.29 -26.83 14.80
C PHE A 54 18.83 -25.56 15.46
N SER A 55 20.03 -25.15 15.08
CA SER A 55 20.55 -23.80 15.31
C SER A 55 20.95 -23.16 13.97
N VAL A 56 20.74 -21.85 13.85
CA VAL A 56 21.08 -21.10 12.63
C VAL A 56 22.58 -21.16 12.38
N GLU A 57 23.37 -21.07 13.45
CA GLU A 57 24.83 -21.11 13.41
C GLU A 57 25.32 -22.44 12.84
N ARG A 58 24.76 -23.57 13.31
CA ARG A 58 25.15 -24.90 12.82
C ARG A 58 24.80 -25.10 11.35
N ILE A 59 23.66 -24.59 10.91
CA ILE A 59 23.26 -24.64 9.50
C ILE A 59 24.27 -23.84 8.65
N GLN A 60 24.66 -22.64 9.08
CA GLN A 60 25.63 -21.81 8.36
C GLN A 60 27.03 -22.45 8.29
N GLU A 61 27.48 -23.11 9.36
CA GLU A 61 28.72 -23.88 9.36
C GLU A 61 28.71 -24.98 8.28
N ILE A 62 27.63 -25.77 8.22
CA ILE A 62 27.50 -26.85 7.24
C ILE A 62 27.35 -26.26 5.83
N GLU A 63 26.57 -25.20 5.65
CA GLU A 63 26.38 -24.52 4.35
C GLU A 63 27.71 -23.99 3.80
N ALA A 64 28.61 -23.52 4.67
CA ALA A 64 29.94 -23.07 4.27
C ALA A 64 30.77 -24.20 3.61
N GLU A 65 30.50 -25.46 3.92
CA GLU A 65 31.13 -26.63 3.30
C GLU A 65 30.34 -27.13 2.09
N VAL A 66 29.04 -27.43 2.26
CA VAL A 66 28.23 -28.12 1.25
C VAL A 66 27.70 -27.19 0.15
N LYS A 67 27.75 -25.87 0.35
CA LYS A 67 27.29 -24.83 -0.58
C LYS A 67 25.84 -25.01 -1.06
N HIS A 68 24.98 -25.57 -0.19
CA HIS A 68 23.57 -25.80 -0.46
C HIS A 68 22.76 -25.67 0.85
N ASP A 69 21.88 -24.67 0.90
CA ASP A 69 21.12 -24.28 2.10
C ASP A 69 20.17 -25.38 2.63
N VAL A 70 19.37 -26.01 1.78
CA VAL A 70 18.47 -27.11 2.20
C VAL A 70 19.25 -28.31 2.71
N ILE A 71 20.33 -28.72 2.04
CA ILE A 71 21.18 -29.83 2.51
C ILE A 71 21.80 -29.50 3.86
N ALA A 72 22.30 -28.26 4.03
CA ALA A 72 22.85 -27.82 5.30
C ALA A 72 21.79 -27.88 6.42
N PHE A 73 20.58 -27.43 6.14
CA PHE A 73 19.44 -27.51 7.05
C PHE A 73 19.10 -28.97 7.42
N THR A 74 18.87 -29.84 6.43
CA THR A 74 18.49 -31.24 6.71
C THR A 74 19.60 -31.97 7.46
N THR A 75 20.86 -31.66 7.19
CA THR A 75 22.02 -32.25 7.89
C THR A 75 22.06 -31.80 9.35
N ALA A 76 21.94 -30.50 9.62
CA ALA A 76 21.89 -29.95 10.98
C ALA A 76 20.73 -30.53 11.80
N VAL A 77 19.55 -30.71 11.17
CA VAL A 77 18.39 -31.29 11.83
C VAL A 77 18.60 -32.80 12.07
N ALA A 78 19.18 -33.53 11.12
CA ALA A 78 19.45 -34.96 11.24
C ALA A 78 20.37 -35.30 12.43
N GLU A 79 21.34 -34.43 12.74
CA GLU A 79 22.23 -34.55 13.91
C GLU A 79 21.44 -34.69 15.23
N ASN A 80 20.25 -34.09 15.32
CA ASN A 80 19.40 -34.11 16.52
C ASN A 80 18.37 -35.26 16.54
N ILE A 81 17.96 -35.75 15.36
CA ILE A 81 16.91 -36.76 15.24
C ILE A 81 17.43 -38.18 15.47
N GLY A 82 18.64 -38.52 15.00
CA GLY A 82 19.17 -39.87 15.03
C GLY A 82 18.79 -40.73 13.81
N PRO A 83 18.74 -42.08 13.91
CA PRO A 83 18.52 -42.98 12.76
C PRO A 83 17.21 -42.80 11.99
N GLU A 84 16.21 -42.19 12.62
CA GLU A 84 14.93 -41.83 12.02
C GLU A 84 15.05 -40.68 11.03
N SER A 85 16.14 -39.91 11.06
CA SER A 85 16.43 -38.82 10.11
C SER A 85 16.46 -39.26 8.65
N ARG A 86 16.62 -40.56 8.36
CA ARG A 86 16.47 -41.12 7.00
C ARG A 86 15.09 -40.87 6.36
N TRP A 87 14.10 -40.50 7.17
CA TRP A 87 12.74 -40.15 6.72
C TRP A 87 12.49 -38.63 6.66
N LEU A 88 13.44 -37.81 7.13
CA LEU A 88 13.41 -36.37 6.92
C LEU A 88 13.60 -36.09 5.42
N HIS A 89 12.83 -35.15 4.86
CA HIS A 89 12.88 -34.82 3.44
C HIS A 89 12.50 -35.99 2.49
N TYR A 90 11.80 -37.02 2.99
CA TYR A 90 11.49 -38.21 2.20
C TYR A 90 10.55 -37.90 1.03
N GLY A 91 11.02 -38.17 -0.20
CA GLY A 91 10.26 -37.95 -1.43
C GLY A 91 10.15 -36.49 -1.88
N LEU A 92 10.84 -35.57 -1.19
CA LEU A 92 10.82 -34.13 -1.49
C LEU A 92 12.03 -33.69 -2.32
N THR A 93 11.89 -32.54 -2.97
CA THR A 93 13.00 -31.74 -3.48
C THR A 93 13.14 -30.44 -2.68
N SER A 94 14.29 -29.77 -2.79
CA SER A 94 14.61 -28.53 -2.07
C SER A 94 13.49 -27.48 -2.09
N ASN A 95 12.87 -27.22 -3.24
CA ASN A 95 11.81 -26.20 -3.33
C ASN A 95 10.40 -26.69 -3.05
N ASP A 96 10.20 -27.97 -2.77
CA ASP A 96 8.98 -28.37 -2.07
C ASP A 96 8.96 -27.73 -0.67
N VAL A 97 10.13 -27.66 -0.04
CA VAL A 97 10.31 -27.01 1.27
C VAL A 97 10.43 -25.50 1.13
N VAL A 98 11.34 -25.00 0.28
CA VAL A 98 11.65 -23.56 0.19
C VAL A 98 10.42 -22.73 -0.23
N ASP A 99 9.75 -23.09 -1.33
CA ASP A 99 8.63 -22.28 -1.84
C ASP A 99 7.41 -22.39 -0.91
N THR A 100 7.10 -23.59 -0.40
CA THR A 100 5.99 -23.78 0.56
C THR A 100 6.24 -23.04 1.87
N ALA A 101 7.48 -23.02 2.36
CA ALA A 101 7.83 -22.25 3.55
C ALA A 101 7.81 -20.74 3.31
N GLN A 102 8.26 -20.27 2.14
CA GLN A 102 8.15 -18.87 1.77
C GLN A 102 6.68 -18.43 1.70
N ALA A 103 5.77 -19.28 1.19
CA ALA A 103 4.33 -19.03 1.21
C ALA A 103 3.79 -18.87 2.65
N LEU A 104 4.32 -19.62 3.63
CA LEU A 104 3.98 -19.43 5.05
C LEU A 104 4.48 -18.08 5.59
N GLN A 105 5.70 -17.66 5.24
CA GLN A 105 6.23 -16.35 5.61
C GLN A 105 5.41 -15.22 4.98
N VAL A 106 5.08 -15.33 3.70
CA VAL A 106 4.27 -14.35 2.97
C VAL A 106 2.85 -14.30 3.51
N LYS A 107 2.25 -15.44 3.88
CA LYS A 107 0.94 -15.49 4.56
C LYS A 107 0.97 -14.73 5.88
N ALA A 108 2.01 -14.94 6.70
CA ALA A 108 2.17 -14.22 7.97
C ALA A 108 2.39 -12.71 7.76
N ALA A 109 3.22 -12.33 6.79
CA ALA A 109 3.45 -10.93 6.44
C ALA A 109 2.17 -10.29 5.90
N SER A 110 1.40 -11.03 5.11
CA SER A 110 0.16 -10.53 4.51
C SER A 110 -0.90 -10.23 5.55
N ALA A 111 -0.98 -11.04 6.62
CA ALA A 111 -1.89 -10.78 7.74
C ALA A 111 -1.60 -9.42 8.40
N ILE A 112 -0.32 -9.13 8.68
CA ILE A 112 0.10 -7.84 9.27
C ILE A 112 -0.23 -6.68 8.32
N LEU A 113 0.13 -6.80 7.05
CA LEU A 113 -0.12 -5.75 6.05
C LEU A 113 -1.62 -5.48 5.87
N ARG A 114 -2.45 -6.52 5.95
CA ARG A 114 -3.91 -6.38 5.88
C ARG A 114 -4.46 -5.58 7.05
N GLU A 115 -3.99 -5.84 8.26
CA GLU A 115 -4.37 -5.09 9.45
C GLU A 115 -3.95 -3.63 9.35
N ASP A 116 -2.72 -3.36 8.91
CA ASP A 116 -2.23 -1.99 8.71
C ASP A 116 -3.00 -1.23 7.62
N LEU A 117 -3.40 -1.92 6.53
CA LEU A 117 -4.28 -1.37 5.49
C LEU A 117 -5.64 -0.97 6.05
N LEU A 118 -6.27 -1.85 6.83
CA LEU A 118 -7.56 -1.59 7.47
C LEU A 118 -7.48 -0.41 8.45
N ALA A 119 -6.40 -0.33 9.24
CA ALA A 119 -6.15 0.78 10.15
C ALA A 119 -6.05 2.12 9.40
N LEU A 120 -5.31 2.17 8.29
CA LEU A 120 -5.24 3.37 7.46
C LEU A 120 -6.60 3.74 6.85
N ILE A 121 -7.35 2.76 6.34
CA ILE A 121 -8.70 2.97 5.78
C ILE A 121 -9.63 3.58 6.84
N ALA A 122 -9.61 3.04 8.07
CA ALA A 122 -10.43 3.54 9.17
C ALA A 122 -10.09 5.00 9.53
N VAL A 123 -8.80 5.32 9.63
CA VAL A 123 -8.33 6.69 9.90
C VAL A 123 -8.72 7.65 8.78
N LEU A 124 -8.55 7.24 7.50
CA LEU A 124 -8.97 8.06 6.36
C LEU A 124 -10.48 8.32 6.38
N LYS A 125 -11.31 7.31 6.68
CA LYS A 125 -12.77 7.48 6.81
C LYS A 125 -13.12 8.48 7.91
N ALA A 126 -12.52 8.32 9.09
CA ALA A 126 -12.77 9.21 10.22
C ALA A 126 -12.40 10.67 9.89
N ARG A 127 -11.21 10.91 9.34
CA ARG A 127 -10.74 12.25 8.97
C ARG A 127 -11.52 12.84 7.79
N ALA A 128 -11.98 12.02 6.84
CA ALA A 128 -12.85 12.48 5.76
C ALA A 128 -14.19 13.00 6.30
N LEU A 129 -14.79 12.28 7.26
CA LEU A 129 -16.03 12.69 7.91
C LEU A 129 -15.85 13.95 8.77
N GLU A 130 -14.75 14.04 9.51
CA GLU A 130 -14.43 15.22 10.33
C GLU A 130 -14.36 16.52 9.51
N PHE A 131 -13.75 16.46 8.32
CA PHE A 131 -13.62 17.63 7.44
C PHE A 131 -14.61 17.63 6.27
N LYS A 132 -15.70 16.87 6.37
CA LYS A 132 -16.68 16.65 5.30
C LYS A 132 -17.09 17.96 4.62
N HIS A 133 -17.42 18.97 5.42
CA HIS A 133 -17.88 20.29 4.95
C HIS A 133 -16.86 21.40 5.13
N THR A 134 -15.57 21.08 5.33
CA THR A 134 -14.52 22.11 5.44
C THR A 134 -14.12 22.61 4.06
N PRO A 135 -14.50 23.83 3.63
CA PRO A 135 -14.21 24.32 2.29
C PRO A 135 -12.70 24.52 2.12
N THR A 136 -12.20 24.18 0.94
CA THR A 136 -10.84 24.48 0.52
C THR A 136 -10.81 24.70 -0.98
N ILE A 137 -9.78 25.37 -1.47
CA ILE A 137 -9.64 25.61 -2.90
C ILE A 137 -9.12 24.35 -3.62
N GLY A 138 -9.86 23.89 -4.61
CA GLY A 138 -9.40 22.88 -5.56
C GLY A 138 -8.25 23.42 -6.41
N ARG A 139 -7.29 22.56 -6.71
CA ARG A 139 -6.11 22.94 -7.49
C ARG A 139 -5.90 22.00 -8.66
N THR A 140 -5.84 22.56 -9.86
CA THR A 140 -5.45 21.88 -11.10
C THR A 140 -4.18 22.53 -11.62
N HIS A 141 -3.16 21.75 -11.98
CA HIS A 141 -1.83 22.28 -12.35
C HIS A 141 -1.17 23.15 -11.26
N GLY A 142 -1.58 22.99 -10.00
CA GLY A 142 -1.13 23.84 -8.90
C GLY A 142 -1.80 25.21 -8.81
N ILE A 143 -2.77 25.51 -9.69
CA ILE A 143 -3.49 26.78 -9.76
C ILE A 143 -4.89 26.63 -9.15
N HIS A 144 -5.42 27.71 -8.56
CA HIS A 144 -6.79 27.74 -8.03
C HIS A 144 -7.80 27.48 -9.15
N ALA A 145 -8.66 26.49 -8.94
CA ALA A 145 -9.75 26.13 -9.82
C ALA A 145 -11.08 26.48 -9.13
N GLU A 146 -11.88 25.48 -8.78
CA GLU A 146 -13.14 25.65 -8.05
C GLU A 146 -13.00 25.18 -6.58
N PRO A 147 -13.83 25.69 -5.67
CA PRO A 147 -13.99 25.16 -4.32
C PRO A 147 -14.26 23.65 -4.29
N THR A 148 -13.70 23.00 -3.28
CA THR A 148 -13.99 21.62 -2.88
C THR A 148 -14.02 21.58 -1.35
N THR A 149 -14.07 20.38 -0.75
CA THR A 149 -13.85 20.22 0.69
C THR A 149 -12.62 19.40 1.00
N PHE A 150 -12.00 19.68 2.14
CA PHE A 150 -10.88 18.87 2.61
C PHE A 150 -11.30 17.43 2.90
N GLY A 151 -12.55 17.23 3.36
CA GLY A 151 -13.16 15.92 3.50
C GLY A 151 -13.24 15.16 2.18
N LEU A 152 -13.66 15.78 1.08
CA LEU A 152 -13.68 15.13 -0.25
C LEU A 152 -12.28 14.70 -0.71
N LYS A 153 -11.25 15.48 -0.41
CA LYS A 153 -9.85 15.14 -0.70
C LYS A 153 -9.42 13.86 0.02
N ILE A 154 -9.74 13.75 1.32
CA ILE A 154 -9.44 12.55 2.10
C ILE A 154 -10.34 11.38 1.68
N LEU A 155 -11.61 11.62 1.37
CA LEU A 155 -12.55 10.60 0.92
C LEU A 155 -12.07 9.93 -0.37
N ASN A 156 -11.43 10.69 -1.27
CA ASN A 156 -10.80 10.13 -2.46
C ASN A 156 -9.64 9.17 -2.11
N TRP A 157 -8.82 9.51 -1.10
CA TRP A 157 -7.76 8.62 -0.61
C TRP A 157 -8.34 7.36 0.05
N TYR A 158 -9.38 7.51 0.86
CA TYR A 158 -10.13 6.39 1.44
C TYR A 158 -10.62 5.43 0.33
N ALA A 159 -11.27 5.96 -0.71
CA ALA A 159 -11.78 5.15 -1.82
C ALA A 159 -10.64 4.44 -2.60
N GLU A 160 -9.48 5.07 -2.73
CA GLU A 160 -8.30 4.45 -3.33
C GLU A 160 -7.74 3.32 -2.47
N MET A 161 -7.66 3.51 -1.15
CA MET A 161 -7.20 2.48 -0.24
C MET A 161 -8.18 1.29 -0.16
N ARG A 162 -9.49 1.51 -0.29
CA ARG A 162 -10.48 0.42 -0.45
C ARG A 162 -10.21 -0.42 -1.70
N ARG A 163 -9.92 0.22 -2.85
CA ARG A 163 -9.51 -0.51 -4.07
C ARG A 163 -8.20 -1.27 -3.86
N ASN A 164 -7.27 -0.69 -3.12
CA ASN A 164 -6.01 -1.34 -2.79
C ASN A 164 -6.19 -2.56 -1.87
N LEU A 165 -7.12 -2.52 -0.91
CA LEU A 165 -7.43 -3.68 -0.08
C LEU A 165 -7.95 -4.85 -0.92
N VAL A 166 -8.85 -4.60 -1.88
CA VAL A 166 -9.34 -5.65 -2.81
C VAL A 166 -8.19 -6.26 -3.62
N ARG A 167 -7.30 -5.42 -4.17
CA ARG A 167 -6.12 -5.90 -4.91
C ARG A 167 -5.19 -6.71 -4.02
N PHE A 168 -4.97 -6.24 -2.80
CA PHE A 168 -4.10 -6.88 -1.81
C PHE A 168 -4.64 -8.25 -1.41
N ASP A 169 -5.91 -8.33 -1.02
CA ASP A 169 -6.55 -9.59 -0.62
C ASP A 169 -6.46 -10.62 -1.75
N ALA A 170 -6.67 -10.21 -3.01
CA ALA A 170 -6.50 -11.09 -4.16
C ALA A 170 -5.03 -11.55 -4.34
N ALA A 171 -4.07 -10.63 -4.26
CA ALA A 171 -2.65 -10.97 -4.44
C ALA A 171 -2.09 -11.83 -3.30
N ALA A 172 -2.51 -11.58 -2.05
CA ALA A 172 -2.16 -12.38 -0.89
C ALA A 172 -2.71 -13.81 -1.01
N GLU A 173 -3.94 -13.97 -1.50
CA GLU A 173 -4.54 -15.28 -1.74
C GLU A 173 -3.80 -16.06 -2.85
N GLN A 174 -3.35 -15.39 -3.92
CA GLN A 174 -2.54 -16.03 -4.98
C GLN A 174 -1.17 -16.53 -4.48
N MET A 175 -0.68 -15.99 -3.36
CA MET A 175 0.54 -16.43 -2.68
C MET A 175 0.29 -17.50 -1.61
N ARG A 176 -0.96 -17.79 -1.25
CA ARG A 176 -1.32 -18.81 -0.24
C ARG A 176 -1.27 -20.22 -0.82
N ILE A 177 -0.21 -20.53 -1.55
CA ILE A 177 -0.04 -21.77 -2.30
C ILE A 177 1.26 -22.47 -1.87
N GLY A 178 1.19 -23.78 -1.64
CA GLY A 178 2.35 -24.64 -1.46
C GLY A 178 2.52 -25.59 -2.64
N LYS A 179 3.69 -26.23 -2.73
CA LYS A 179 3.94 -27.29 -3.71
C LYS A 179 4.84 -28.36 -3.13
N LEU A 180 4.53 -29.62 -3.38
CA LEU A 180 5.23 -30.84 -2.93
C LEU A 180 5.24 -31.89 -4.05
N SER A 181 5.44 -31.43 -5.28
CA SER A 181 5.34 -32.21 -6.51
C SER A 181 6.69 -32.76 -7.00
N GLY A 182 7.77 -32.53 -6.24
CA GLY A 182 9.08 -33.13 -6.46
C GLY A 182 9.93 -32.40 -7.51
N ALA A 183 10.90 -33.13 -8.06
CA ALA A 183 11.99 -32.55 -8.85
C ALA A 183 11.55 -31.81 -10.13
N VAL A 184 10.47 -32.21 -10.79
CA VAL A 184 10.01 -31.57 -12.03
C VAL A 184 8.50 -31.36 -12.06
N GLY A 185 7.83 -31.44 -10.91
CA GLY A 185 6.40 -31.20 -10.82
C GLY A 185 5.50 -32.37 -11.21
N THR A 186 6.07 -33.57 -11.41
CA THR A 186 5.36 -34.75 -11.95
C THR A 186 4.89 -35.73 -10.89
N PHE A 187 5.10 -35.44 -9.60
CA PHE A 187 4.77 -36.36 -8.52
C PHE A 187 5.48 -37.72 -8.66
N GLY A 188 6.78 -37.71 -8.99
CA GLY A 188 7.56 -38.94 -9.21
C GLY A 188 7.78 -39.81 -7.96
N HIS A 189 7.64 -39.23 -6.77
CA HIS A 189 7.86 -39.93 -5.49
C HIS A 189 6.67 -39.83 -4.53
N LEU A 190 5.87 -38.76 -4.63
CA LEU A 190 4.66 -38.54 -3.84
C LEU A 190 3.43 -38.57 -4.76
N SER A 191 2.22 -38.38 -4.22
CA SER A 191 0.99 -38.28 -4.99
C SER A 191 0.35 -36.89 -4.79
N PRO A 192 -0.50 -36.41 -5.72
CA PRO A 192 -1.25 -35.16 -5.53
C PRO A 192 -2.04 -35.12 -4.21
N ARG A 193 -2.59 -36.27 -3.78
CA ARG A 193 -3.31 -36.39 -2.50
C ARG A 193 -2.42 -36.10 -1.29
N HIS A 194 -1.13 -36.44 -1.34
CA HIS A 194 -0.19 -36.09 -0.27
C HIS A 194 0.01 -34.58 -0.21
N GLU A 195 0.23 -33.92 -1.35
CA GLU A 195 0.38 -32.46 -1.43
C GLU A 195 -0.86 -31.74 -0.90
N GLU A 196 -2.06 -32.13 -1.33
CA GLU A 196 -3.34 -31.57 -0.86
C GLU A 196 -3.46 -31.60 0.67
N ARG A 197 -3.15 -32.75 1.29
CA ARG A 197 -3.21 -32.94 2.74
C ARG A 197 -2.14 -32.15 3.48
N ILE A 198 -0.92 -32.12 2.96
CA ILE A 198 0.19 -31.37 3.56
C ILE A 198 -0.09 -29.87 3.49
N CYS A 199 -0.53 -29.36 2.33
CA CYS A 199 -0.96 -27.98 2.17
C CYS A 199 -2.14 -27.62 3.09
N ALA A 200 -3.16 -28.48 3.20
CA ALA A 200 -4.28 -28.26 4.11
C ALA A 200 -3.83 -28.15 5.57
N LYS A 201 -2.93 -29.03 6.02
CA LYS A 201 -2.33 -29.01 7.36
C LYS A 201 -1.52 -27.73 7.64
N LEU A 202 -0.93 -27.15 6.60
CA LEU A 202 -0.21 -25.88 6.65
C LEU A 202 -1.11 -24.65 6.42
N GLY A 203 -2.40 -24.85 6.14
CA GLY A 203 -3.35 -23.79 5.80
C GLY A 203 -3.04 -23.08 4.48
N LEU A 204 -2.45 -23.80 3.52
CA LEU A 204 -2.16 -23.37 2.16
C LEU A 204 -3.09 -24.11 1.18
N GLN A 205 -3.14 -23.66 -0.07
CA GLN A 205 -3.70 -24.45 -1.18
C GLN A 205 -2.57 -25.16 -1.93
N PRO A 206 -2.80 -26.35 -2.50
CA PRO A 206 -1.85 -26.94 -3.42
C PRO A 206 -1.80 -26.13 -4.73
N ALA A 207 -0.64 -26.04 -5.35
CA ALA A 207 -0.52 -25.47 -6.69
C ALA A 207 -1.27 -26.38 -7.68
N PRO A 208 -2.19 -25.85 -8.53
CA PRO A 208 -2.91 -26.69 -9.49
C PRO A 208 -1.97 -27.44 -10.44
N ILE A 209 -0.84 -26.82 -10.75
CA ILE A 209 0.30 -27.39 -11.44
C ILE A 209 1.54 -26.58 -11.01
N ALA A 210 2.67 -27.26 -10.87
CA ALA A 210 3.96 -26.65 -10.60
C ALA A 210 5.06 -27.35 -11.40
N THR A 211 6.20 -26.70 -11.54
CA THR A 211 7.43 -27.33 -12.04
C THR A 211 8.29 -27.73 -10.82
N GLN A 212 9.62 -27.63 -10.89
CA GLN A 212 10.43 -27.68 -9.68
C GLN A 212 10.16 -26.48 -8.74
N VAL A 213 9.38 -25.49 -9.18
CA VAL A 213 9.02 -24.28 -8.42
C VAL A 213 7.55 -23.88 -8.59
N ILE A 214 7.05 -23.10 -7.63
CA ILE A 214 5.85 -22.27 -7.83
C ILE A 214 6.14 -21.21 -8.89
N GLN A 215 5.19 -20.95 -9.77
CA GLN A 215 5.37 -19.97 -10.85
C GLN A 215 5.48 -18.54 -10.31
N ARG A 216 6.44 -17.79 -10.85
CA ARG A 216 6.86 -16.48 -10.31
C ARG A 216 5.95 -15.32 -10.72
N ASP A 217 4.98 -15.54 -11.61
CA ASP A 217 3.91 -14.57 -11.92
C ASP A 217 3.12 -14.17 -10.67
N ARG A 218 2.89 -15.13 -9.75
CA ARG A 218 2.25 -14.91 -8.44
C ARG A 218 3.04 -13.93 -7.58
N HIS A 219 4.36 -14.11 -7.55
CA HIS A 219 5.31 -13.31 -6.78
C HIS A 219 5.37 -11.89 -7.36
N ALA A 220 5.41 -11.77 -8.69
CA ALA A 220 5.35 -10.49 -9.41
C ALA A 220 4.04 -9.74 -9.13
N GLN A 221 2.89 -10.42 -9.16
CA GLN A 221 1.59 -9.83 -8.80
C GLN A 221 1.58 -9.32 -7.36
N TYR A 222 2.12 -10.10 -6.42
CA TYR A 222 2.20 -9.70 -5.00
C TYR A 222 3.05 -8.44 -4.82
N ILE A 223 4.30 -8.43 -5.30
CA ILE A 223 5.20 -7.28 -5.13
C ILE A 223 4.70 -6.05 -5.89
N SER A 224 4.14 -6.21 -7.10
CA SER A 224 3.55 -5.08 -7.83
C SER A 224 2.31 -4.50 -7.14
N THR A 225 1.53 -5.33 -6.45
CA THR A 225 0.41 -4.85 -5.63
C THR A 225 0.91 -3.99 -4.46
N LEU A 226 1.99 -4.41 -3.78
CA LEU A 226 2.65 -3.58 -2.75
C LEU A 226 3.18 -2.27 -3.32
N ALA A 227 3.74 -2.29 -4.53
CA ALA A 227 4.19 -1.09 -5.24
C ALA A 227 3.04 -0.11 -5.54
N VAL A 228 1.86 -0.61 -5.92
CA VAL A 228 0.65 0.22 -6.14
C VAL A 228 0.15 0.83 -4.82
N ILE A 229 0.14 0.05 -3.73
CA ILE A 229 -0.22 0.54 -2.40
C ILE A 229 0.71 1.68 -1.99
N THR A 230 2.02 1.45 -2.03
CA THR A 230 3.01 2.47 -1.63
C THR A 230 3.03 3.69 -2.56
N ALA A 231 2.68 3.55 -3.84
CA ALA A 231 2.45 4.70 -4.72
C ALA A 231 1.27 5.57 -4.26
N THR A 232 0.22 4.97 -3.71
CA THR A 232 -0.90 5.71 -3.09
C THR A 232 -0.42 6.49 -1.86
N LEU A 233 0.45 5.88 -1.03
CA LEU A 233 1.02 6.55 0.15
C LEU A 233 1.92 7.73 -0.25
N ASP A 234 2.73 7.57 -1.31
CA ASP A 234 3.55 8.63 -1.92
C ASP A 234 2.69 9.81 -2.39
N LYS A 235 1.54 9.53 -3.03
CA LYS A 235 0.56 10.55 -3.45
C LYS A 235 0.01 11.34 -2.25
N ILE A 236 -0.41 10.65 -1.19
CA ILE A 236 -0.93 11.27 0.03
C ILE A 236 0.14 12.16 0.68
N ALA A 237 1.35 11.62 0.84
CA ALA A 237 2.49 12.34 1.40
C ALA A 237 2.87 13.58 0.55
N THR A 238 2.83 13.46 -0.77
CA THR A 238 3.11 14.58 -1.69
C THR A 238 2.08 15.69 -1.55
N GLU A 239 0.79 15.36 -1.40
CA GLU A 239 -0.22 16.38 -1.12
C GLU A 239 0.07 17.11 0.20
N ILE A 240 0.37 16.37 1.28
CA ILE A 240 0.66 16.97 2.59
C ILE A 240 1.85 17.93 2.50
N ARG A 241 2.90 17.55 1.76
CA ARG A 241 4.04 18.42 1.48
C ARG A 241 3.61 19.72 0.80
N HIS A 242 2.69 19.66 -0.17
CA HIS A 242 2.17 20.84 -0.84
C HIS A 242 1.30 21.73 0.05
N LEU A 243 0.49 21.13 0.92
CA LEU A 243 -0.39 21.85 1.84
C LEU A 243 0.37 22.51 3.01
N GLN A 244 1.54 21.97 3.38
CA GLN A 244 2.41 22.50 4.43
C GLN A 244 3.36 23.60 3.95
N ARG A 245 3.47 23.86 2.64
CA ARG A 245 4.28 24.96 2.10
C ARG A 245 3.92 26.29 2.76
N THR A 246 4.91 27.16 2.94
CA THR A 246 4.79 28.45 3.65
C THR A 246 3.66 29.34 3.10
N GLU A 247 3.49 29.34 1.78
CA GLU A 247 2.50 30.13 1.07
C GLU A 247 1.08 29.54 1.23
N VAL A 248 0.98 28.23 1.48
CA VAL A 248 -0.30 27.49 1.55
C VAL A 248 -0.77 27.37 3.00
N ARG A 249 -0.04 26.61 3.84
CA ARG A 249 -0.32 26.36 5.27
C ARG A 249 -1.74 25.85 5.57
N GLU A 250 -2.29 25.01 4.70
CA GLU A 250 -3.63 24.43 4.88
C GLU A 250 -3.62 23.22 5.80
N ALA A 251 -2.49 22.49 5.83
CA ALA A 251 -2.27 21.39 6.76
C ALA A 251 -0.78 21.34 7.17
N SER A 252 -0.48 20.67 8.28
CA SER A 252 0.90 20.41 8.72
C SER A 252 0.98 19.06 9.42
N GLU A 253 2.10 18.36 9.22
CA GLU A 253 2.49 17.26 10.10
C GLU A 253 2.48 17.74 11.55
N TYR A 254 2.05 16.85 12.44
CA TYR A 254 2.17 17.08 13.87
C TYR A 254 3.64 17.26 14.25
N PHE A 255 3.90 18.29 15.05
CA PHE A 255 5.22 18.65 15.50
C PHE A 255 5.21 18.71 17.02
N SER A 256 5.89 17.76 17.69
CA SER A 256 5.87 17.68 19.15
C SER A 256 6.68 18.82 19.78
N GLU A 257 6.36 19.18 21.03
CA GLU A 257 7.01 20.30 21.74
C GLU A 257 8.54 20.17 21.82
N LYS A 258 9.06 18.94 21.91
CA LYS A 258 10.50 18.65 21.99
C LYS A 258 11.15 18.45 20.62
N GLN A 259 10.38 18.38 19.54
CA GLN A 259 10.91 18.19 18.20
C GLN A 259 11.66 19.44 17.75
N LYS A 260 12.84 19.28 17.16
CA LYS A 260 13.59 20.37 16.51
C LYS A 260 13.47 20.22 15.00
N GLY A 261 12.97 21.24 14.32
CA GLY A 261 12.68 21.17 12.88
C GLY A 261 13.85 21.62 12.01
N SER A 262 14.83 22.29 12.60
CA SER A 262 16.12 22.64 12.00
C SER A 262 17.17 22.84 13.09
N SER A 263 18.43 22.59 12.77
CA SER A 263 19.57 22.93 13.63
C SER A 263 19.82 24.43 13.75
N ALA A 264 19.35 25.24 12.78
CA ALA A 264 19.67 26.67 12.69
C ALA A 264 18.45 27.60 12.73
N MET A 265 17.24 27.10 12.40
CA MET A 265 16.03 27.92 12.26
C MET A 265 14.90 27.44 13.20
N PRO A 266 14.67 28.11 14.34
CA PRO A 266 13.69 27.68 15.34
C PRO A 266 12.23 27.63 14.86
N HIS A 267 11.88 28.40 13.83
CA HIS A 267 10.52 28.46 13.26
C HIS A 267 10.23 27.36 12.21
N LYS A 268 11.26 26.63 11.74
CA LYS A 268 11.15 25.74 10.58
C LYS A 268 10.39 24.46 10.93
N LYS A 269 9.24 24.23 10.30
CA LYS A 269 8.44 22.99 10.41
C LYS A 269 8.40 22.28 9.06
N ASN A 270 9.16 21.19 8.92
CA ASN A 270 9.30 20.46 7.65
C ASN A 270 8.42 19.20 7.61
N PRO A 271 7.87 18.84 6.44
CA PRO A 271 7.10 17.61 6.25
C PRO A 271 8.00 16.37 6.06
N ILE A 272 8.91 16.11 7.02
CA ILE A 272 9.94 15.08 6.87
C ILE A 272 9.37 13.66 6.86
N ILE A 273 8.22 13.43 7.51
CA ILE A 273 7.57 12.12 7.51
C ILE A 273 7.05 11.83 6.10
N SER A 274 6.40 12.81 5.49
CA SER A 274 5.89 12.74 4.12
C SER A 274 7.04 12.58 3.12
N GLU A 275 8.13 13.33 3.26
CA GLU A 275 9.32 13.18 2.41
C GLU A 275 9.93 11.78 2.53
N GLN A 276 9.99 11.22 3.74
CA GLN A 276 10.44 9.84 3.98
C GLN A 276 9.51 8.82 3.31
N ILE A 277 8.19 9.00 3.41
CA ILE A 277 7.20 8.13 2.75
C ILE A 277 7.44 8.13 1.24
N CYS A 278 7.61 9.33 0.64
CA CYS A 278 7.88 9.46 -0.79
C CYS A 278 9.17 8.72 -1.20
N GLY A 279 10.24 8.85 -0.40
CA GLY A 279 11.53 8.23 -0.69
C GLY A 279 11.47 6.69 -0.67
N LEU A 280 10.91 6.12 0.40
CA LEU A 280 10.85 4.66 0.57
C LEU A 280 9.83 4.00 -0.39
N ALA A 281 8.74 4.69 -0.75
CA ALA A 281 7.81 4.19 -1.76
C ALA A 281 8.47 3.97 -3.13
N ARG A 282 9.50 4.76 -3.47
CA ARG A 282 10.27 4.56 -4.71
C ARG A 282 11.02 3.23 -4.71
N VAL A 283 11.54 2.80 -3.56
CA VAL A 283 12.27 1.53 -3.39
C VAL A 283 11.33 0.34 -3.60
N VAL A 284 10.14 0.39 -3.02
CA VAL A 284 9.14 -0.69 -3.22
C VAL A 284 8.72 -0.78 -4.69
N ARG A 285 8.56 0.37 -5.38
CA ARG A 285 8.30 0.39 -6.82
C ARG A 285 9.45 -0.18 -7.65
N SER A 286 10.71 0.12 -7.32
CA SER A 286 11.85 -0.47 -8.05
C SER A 286 11.93 -1.97 -7.87
N ASN A 287 11.56 -2.50 -6.69
CA ASN A 287 11.55 -3.94 -6.44
C ASN A 287 10.52 -4.69 -7.30
N ALA A 288 9.42 -4.04 -7.71
CA ALA A 288 8.44 -4.65 -8.60
C ALA A 288 9.02 -4.98 -9.99
N GLN A 289 9.95 -4.16 -10.50
CA GLN A 289 10.64 -4.45 -11.77
C GLN A 289 11.43 -5.76 -11.67
N ALA A 290 12.20 -5.93 -10.60
CA ALA A 290 12.95 -7.16 -10.37
C ALA A 290 12.03 -8.39 -10.21
N ALA A 291 10.86 -8.20 -9.59
CA ALA A 291 9.86 -9.27 -9.48
C ALA A 291 9.30 -9.71 -10.85
N PHE A 292 9.09 -8.77 -11.78
CA PHE A 292 8.68 -9.10 -13.15
C PHE A 292 9.78 -9.85 -13.91
N GLU A 293 11.04 -9.48 -13.72
CA GLU A 293 12.18 -10.14 -14.36
C GLU A 293 12.37 -11.59 -13.88
N ASN A 294 11.91 -11.93 -12.67
CA ASN A 294 11.94 -13.29 -12.15
C ASN A 294 10.95 -14.27 -12.80
N VAL A 295 10.03 -13.80 -13.67
CA VAL A 295 8.96 -14.65 -14.22
C VAL A 295 9.48 -15.63 -15.28
N ALA A 296 10.40 -15.20 -16.14
CA ALA A 296 10.86 -15.96 -17.30
C ALA A 296 11.96 -16.98 -16.95
N LEU A 297 11.66 -17.89 -16.02
CA LEU A 297 12.57 -18.98 -15.65
C LEU A 297 12.70 -20.02 -16.78
N TRP A 298 13.85 -20.67 -16.84
CA TRP A 298 14.16 -21.65 -17.88
C TRP A 298 13.64 -23.04 -17.54
N HIS A 299 12.94 -23.69 -18.48
CA HIS A 299 12.44 -25.06 -18.35
C HIS A 299 11.64 -25.26 -17.04
N GLU A 300 11.89 -26.35 -16.31
CA GLU A 300 11.24 -26.63 -15.04
C GLU A 300 11.77 -25.75 -13.89
N ARG A 301 12.95 -25.14 -14.05
CA ARG A 301 13.44 -23.98 -13.30
C ARG A 301 14.85 -23.55 -13.71
N ASP A 302 15.18 -22.31 -13.38
CA ASP A 302 16.50 -21.93 -12.90
C ASP A 302 16.36 -21.23 -11.53
N ILE A 303 17.47 -20.94 -10.87
CA ILE A 303 17.48 -20.41 -9.50
C ILE A 303 17.74 -18.89 -9.42
N SER A 304 17.75 -18.18 -10.57
CA SER A 304 18.04 -16.75 -10.62
C SER A 304 17.12 -15.90 -9.74
N HIS A 305 15.83 -16.27 -9.67
CA HIS A 305 14.84 -15.62 -8.81
C HIS A 305 15.23 -15.63 -7.32
N SER A 306 15.95 -16.66 -6.87
CA SER A 306 16.16 -16.92 -5.45
C SER A 306 17.04 -15.87 -4.78
N SER A 307 18.07 -15.36 -5.46
CA SER A 307 18.92 -14.28 -4.93
C SER A 307 18.19 -12.95 -4.90
N VAL A 308 17.36 -12.68 -5.91
CA VAL A 308 16.50 -11.49 -6.00
C VAL A 308 15.45 -11.51 -4.87
N GLU A 309 14.75 -12.63 -4.71
CA GLU A 309 13.68 -12.80 -3.71
C GLU A 309 14.18 -12.65 -2.27
N ARG A 310 15.41 -13.08 -1.97
CA ARG A 310 16.06 -12.84 -0.66
C ARG A 310 16.18 -11.35 -0.32
N VAL A 311 16.21 -10.47 -1.32
CA VAL A 311 16.22 -9.01 -1.14
C VAL A 311 14.79 -8.47 -1.19
N ILE A 312 14.08 -8.70 -2.29
CA ILE A 312 12.85 -7.95 -2.57
C ILE A 312 11.68 -8.36 -1.69
N PHE A 313 11.59 -9.60 -1.20
CA PHE A 313 10.47 -10.00 -0.33
C PHE A 313 10.56 -9.37 1.06
N PRO A 314 11.67 -9.53 1.81
CA PRO A 314 11.84 -8.85 3.08
C PRO A 314 11.72 -7.33 2.92
N ASP A 315 12.45 -6.73 1.98
CA ASP A 315 12.48 -5.28 1.87
C ASP A 315 11.12 -4.69 1.47
N SER A 316 10.40 -5.31 0.52
CA SER A 316 9.10 -4.77 0.08
C SER A 316 8.01 -4.91 1.14
N THR A 317 7.95 -6.05 1.83
CA THR A 317 6.95 -6.24 2.90
C THR A 317 7.26 -5.39 4.13
N ILE A 318 8.53 -5.29 4.55
CA ILE A 318 8.97 -4.43 5.65
C ILE A 318 8.71 -2.96 5.37
N LEU A 319 9.09 -2.47 4.18
CA LEU A 319 8.85 -1.07 3.85
C LEU A 319 7.37 -0.78 3.72
N THR A 320 6.56 -1.69 3.19
CA THR A 320 5.10 -1.48 3.12
C THR A 320 4.47 -1.43 4.50
N ASP A 321 4.83 -2.33 5.41
CA ASP A 321 4.43 -2.35 6.83
C ASP A 321 4.81 -1.04 7.53
N TYR A 322 6.07 -0.62 7.40
CA TYR A 322 6.55 0.64 7.95
C TYR A 322 5.79 1.86 7.40
N LEU A 323 5.58 1.91 6.09
CA LEU A 323 4.95 3.03 5.41
C LEU A 323 3.45 3.13 5.71
N LEU A 324 2.73 2.01 5.82
CA LEU A 324 1.33 2.01 6.21
C LEU A 324 1.18 2.57 7.63
N ALA A 325 1.89 2.01 8.62
CA ALA A 325 1.82 2.51 10.00
C ALA A 325 2.23 3.99 10.13
N LYS A 326 3.27 4.39 9.40
CA LYS A 326 3.73 5.78 9.38
C LYS A 326 2.70 6.72 8.75
N THR A 327 2.05 6.31 7.66
CA THR A 327 0.99 7.10 7.01
C THR A 327 -0.26 7.18 7.89
N THR A 328 -0.66 6.08 8.55
CA THR A 328 -1.78 6.06 9.50
C THR A 328 -1.57 7.09 10.61
N SER A 329 -0.42 7.05 11.30
CA SER A 329 -0.08 8.01 12.37
C SER A 329 0.02 9.45 11.85
N LEU A 330 0.54 9.65 10.64
CA LEU A 330 0.59 10.96 9.98
C LEU A 330 -0.80 11.54 9.76
N ILE A 331 -1.73 10.77 9.19
CA ILE A 331 -3.09 11.24 8.88
C ILE A 331 -3.91 11.44 10.15
N GLU A 332 -3.79 10.53 11.11
CA GLU A 332 -4.47 10.61 12.40
C GLU A 332 -4.12 11.93 13.13
N LYS A 333 -2.84 12.31 13.11
CA LYS A 333 -2.32 13.49 13.84
C LYS A 333 -2.21 14.74 12.97
N LEU A 334 -2.58 14.67 11.69
CA LEU A 334 -2.42 15.78 10.75
C LEU A 334 -3.16 17.02 11.26
N LEU A 335 -2.45 18.12 11.45
CA LEU A 335 -3.07 19.39 11.81
C LEU A 335 -3.68 20.01 10.56
N VAL A 336 -4.95 20.38 10.63
CA VAL A 336 -5.71 20.99 9.53
C VAL A 336 -6.13 22.39 9.95
N TYR A 337 -6.04 23.37 9.04
CA TYR A 337 -6.27 24.77 9.33
C TYR A 337 -7.44 25.35 8.51
N PRO A 338 -8.72 25.10 8.90
CA PRO A 338 -9.89 25.58 8.17
C PRO A 338 -9.89 27.10 7.90
N ALA A 339 -9.52 27.91 8.91
CA ALA A 339 -9.45 29.37 8.74
C ALA A 339 -8.42 29.80 7.69
N ARG A 340 -7.31 29.05 7.56
CA ARG A 340 -6.30 29.32 6.53
C ARG A 340 -6.78 28.86 5.15
N MET A 341 -7.48 27.73 5.06
CA MET A 341 -8.12 27.29 3.81
C MET A 341 -9.13 28.32 3.30
N GLN A 342 -9.97 28.86 4.19
CA GLN A 342 -10.91 29.93 3.85
C GLN A 342 -10.20 31.17 3.31
N LYS A 343 -9.13 31.62 3.99
CA LYS A 343 -8.32 32.76 3.53
C LYS A 343 -7.69 32.51 2.15
N ASN A 344 -7.23 31.30 1.86
CA ASN A 344 -6.65 30.96 0.57
C ASN A 344 -7.73 30.88 -0.53
N LEU A 345 -8.93 30.42 -0.21
CA LEU A 345 -10.06 30.41 -1.12
C LEU A 345 -10.43 31.84 -1.53
N GLU A 346 -10.44 32.77 -0.57
CA GLU A 346 -10.77 34.19 -0.81
C GLU A 346 -9.64 34.99 -1.47
N SER A 347 -8.41 34.47 -1.52
CA SER A 347 -7.21 35.24 -1.89
C SER A 347 -7.17 35.75 -3.33
N THR A 348 -8.13 35.37 -4.16
CA THR A 348 -8.24 35.75 -5.57
C THR A 348 -9.45 36.66 -5.84
N GLY A 349 -10.03 37.27 -4.81
CA GLY A 349 -11.10 38.27 -4.95
C GLY A 349 -12.39 37.74 -5.59
N GLY A 350 -12.59 36.41 -5.59
CA GLY A 350 -13.75 35.75 -6.20
C GLY A 350 -13.52 35.17 -7.60
N LEU A 351 -12.30 35.21 -8.15
CA LEU A 351 -12.00 34.66 -9.49
C LEU A 351 -12.38 33.18 -9.65
N ILE A 352 -12.34 32.41 -8.57
CA ILE A 352 -12.74 30.99 -8.52
C ILE A 352 -14.22 30.74 -8.87
N PHE A 353 -15.05 31.80 -8.89
CA PHE A 353 -16.46 31.74 -9.30
C PHE A 353 -16.70 32.19 -10.74
N SER A 354 -15.65 32.53 -11.50
CA SER A 354 -15.75 32.98 -12.89
C SER A 354 -16.47 31.97 -13.79
N GLY A 355 -16.23 30.66 -13.59
CA GLY A 355 -16.96 29.59 -14.29
C GLY A 355 -18.47 29.61 -14.00
N GLN A 356 -18.85 29.82 -12.75
CA GLN A 356 -20.27 29.92 -12.37
C GLN A 356 -20.92 31.18 -12.95
N LEU A 357 -20.22 32.32 -12.96
CA LEU A 357 -20.73 33.56 -13.55
C LEU A 357 -20.98 33.42 -15.05
N LEU A 358 -20.07 32.75 -15.77
CA LEU A 358 -20.23 32.45 -17.18
C LEU A 358 -21.53 31.66 -17.44
N LEU A 359 -21.78 30.62 -16.63
CA LEU A 359 -22.98 29.79 -16.75
C LEU A 359 -24.25 30.59 -16.43
N ASP A 360 -24.22 31.41 -15.38
CA ASP A 360 -25.38 32.21 -14.97
C ASP A 360 -25.73 33.28 -16.03
N LEU A 361 -24.74 33.89 -16.68
CA LEU A 361 -24.95 34.82 -17.79
C LEU A 361 -25.52 34.12 -19.03
N ALA A 362 -25.06 32.91 -19.34
CA ALA A 362 -25.60 32.12 -20.43
C ALA A 362 -27.05 31.70 -20.16
N GLU A 363 -27.37 31.29 -18.93
CA GLU A 363 -28.74 30.99 -18.49
C GLU A 363 -29.65 32.23 -18.56
N ALA A 364 -29.10 33.43 -18.35
CA ALA A 364 -29.80 34.71 -18.52
C ALA A 364 -29.91 35.17 -20.00
N GLY A 365 -29.56 34.31 -20.96
CA GLY A 365 -29.77 34.54 -22.40
C GLY A 365 -28.60 35.21 -23.14
N MET A 366 -27.42 35.34 -22.52
CA MET A 366 -26.22 35.80 -23.21
C MET A 366 -25.60 34.66 -24.05
N LEU A 367 -25.10 34.96 -25.26
CA LEU A 367 -24.32 33.97 -26.01
C LEU A 367 -23.07 33.60 -25.22
N ARG A 368 -22.75 32.30 -25.21
CA ARG A 368 -21.62 31.77 -24.43
C ARG A 368 -20.29 32.46 -24.74
N GLU A 369 -20.02 32.77 -26.01
CA GLU A 369 -18.80 33.46 -26.41
C GLU A 369 -18.72 34.88 -25.83
N ASP A 370 -19.84 35.60 -25.82
CA ASP A 370 -19.89 36.96 -25.28
C ASP A 370 -19.75 36.93 -23.76
N ALA A 371 -20.43 35.99 -23.08
CA ALA A 371 -20.26 35.76 -21.64
C ALA A 371 -18.81 35.42 -21.30
N TYR A 372 -18.17 34.57 -22.10
CA TYR A 372 -16.76 34.21 -21.90
C TYR A 372 -15.85 35.42 -22.04
N ARG A 373 -15.97 36.21 -23.12
CA ARG A 373 -15.15 37.43 -23.33
C ARG A 373 -15.35 38.43 -22.20
N LEU A 374 -16.60 38.64 -21.77
CA LEU A 374 -16.95 39.56 -20.69
C LEU A 374 -16.35 39.13 -19.35
N VAL A 375 -16.55 37.87 -18.96
CA VAL A 375 -16.01 37.31 -17.71
C VAL A 375 -14.49 37.30 -17.74
N GLN A 376 -13.88 36.90 -18.86
CA GLN A 376 -12.42 36.88 -19.01
C GLN A 376 -11.82 38.28 -18.88
N ARG A 377 -12.44 39.30 -19.50
CA ARG A 377 -11.99 40.70 -19.39
C ARG A 377 -11.90 41.14 -17.93
N HIS A 378 -12.96 40.90 -17.16
CA HIS A 378 -12.98 41.23 -15.72
C HIS A 378 -12.02 40.38 -14.91
N ALA A 379 -11.90 39.10 -15.23
CA ALA A 379 -10.99 38.20 -14.54
C ALA A 379 -9.53 38.61 -14.72
N MET A 380 -9.14 38.94 -15.96
CA MET A 380 -7.78 39.40 -16.26
C MET A 380 -7.51 40.77 -15.65
N ASN A 381 -8.48 41.69 -15.67
CA ASN A 381 -8.36 42.98 -15.02
C ASN A 381 -8.16 42.83 -13.50
N ALA A 382 -8.97 41.98 -12.84
CA ALA A 382 -8.83 41.68 -11.42
C ALA A 382 -7.44 41.13 -11.09
N TRP A 383 -6.93 40.21 -11.91
CA TRP A 383 -5.64 39.58 -11.71
C TRP A 383 -4.46 40.54 -11.93
N GLN A 384 -4.50 41.37 -12.97
CA GLN A 384 -3.39 42.26 -13.33
C GLN A 384 -3.26 43.46 -12.39
N ASN A 385 -4.37 43.89 -11.80
CA ASN A 385 -4.45 45.13 -11.02
C ASN A 385 -4.78 44.87 -9.54
N ASP A 386 -4.72 43.62 -9.08
CA ASP A 386 -5.02 43.21 -7.69
C ASP A 386 -6.39 43.71 -7.19
N LEU A 387 -7.41 43.66 -8.05
CA LEU A 387 -8.78 44.12 -7.75
C LEU A 387 -9.69 42.97 -7.31
N VAL A 388 -10.78 43.31 -6.63
CA VAL A 388 -11.79 42.33 -6.22
C VAL A 388 -12.73 42.02 -7.40
N PHE A 389 -12.58 40.83 -7.98
CA PHE A 389 -13.39 40.39 -9.13
C PHE A 389 -14.90 40.51 -8.88
N ARG A 390 -15.37 40.17 -7.68
CA ARG A 390 -16.80 40.28 -7.29
C ARG A 390 -17.33 41.72 -7.40
N GLU A 391 -16.50 42.72 -7.06
CA GLU A 391 -16.87 44.14 -7.14
C GLU A 391 -16.88 44.63 -8.58
N LEU A 392 -15.88 44.23 -9.38
CA LEU A 392 -15.82 44.58 -10.80
C LEU A 392 -17.05 44.12 -11.56
N VAL A 393 -17.50 42.88 -11.33
CA VAL A 393 -18.68 42.34 -12.03
C VAL A 393 -19.99 42.95 -11.54
N ALA A 394 -20.06 43.33 -10.26
CA ALA A 394 -21.24 44.00 -9.68
C ALA A 394 -21.39 45.44 -10.16
N ALA A 395 -20.31 46.06 -10.65
CA ALA A 395 -20.32 47.41 -11.21
C ALA A 395 -20.56 47.44 -12.74
N ASP A 396 -20.55 46.29 -13.43
CA ASP A 396 -20.70 46.23 -14.89
C ASP A 396 -22.19 46.25 -15.32
N PRO A 397 -22.65 47.26 -16.09
CA PRO A 397 -24.03 47.33 -16.57
C PRO A 397 -24.46 46.17 -17.48
N GLU A 398 -23.54 45.57 -18.23
CA GLU A 398 -23.82 44.44 -19.13
C GLU A 398 -24.12 43.16 -18.34
N ILE A 399 -23.52 43.02 -17.16
CA ILE A 399 -23.79 41.92 -16.21
C ILE A 399 -25.07 42.21 -15.42
N THR A 400 -25.17 43.40 -14.82
CA THR A 400 -26.28 43.77 -13.91
C THR A 400 -27.61 43.99 -14.62
N SER A 401 -27.62 44.28 -15.92
CA SER A 401 -28.85 44.30 -16.73
C SER A 401 -29.45 42.90 -16.96
N ARG A 402 -28.69 41.82 -16.70
CA ARG A 402 -29.12 40.43 -16.90
C ARG A 402 -29.26 39.64 -15.62
N LEU A 403 -28.40 39.90 -14.65
CA LEU A 403 -28.41 39.25 -13.35
C LEU A 403 -28.84 40.26 -12.29
N THR A 404 -29.93 39.94 -11.58
CA THR A 404 -30.34 40.72 -10.41
C THR A 404 -29.28 40.63 -9.30
N PRO A 405 -29.24 41.58 -8.35
CA PRO A 405 -28.32 41.52 -7.22
C PRO A 405 -28.34 40.18 -6.47
N GLU A 406 -29.53 39.56 -6.32
CA GLU A 406 -29.70 38.27 -5.65
C GLU A 406 -29.09 37.12 -6.46
N LYS A 407 -29.32 37.10 -7.78
CA LYS A 407 -28.73 36.09 -8.67
C LYS A 407 -27.21 36.22 -8.69
N LEU A 408 -26.69 37.44 -8.78
CA LEU A 408 -25.26 37.69 -8.75
C LEU A 408 -24.65 37.30 -7.40
N ALA A 409 -25.32 37.58 -6.27
CA ALA A 409 -24.85 37.11 -4.96
C ALA A 409 -24.73 35.58 -4.91
N LYS A 410 -25.72 34.88 -5.46
CA LYS A 410 -25.77 33.40 -5.57
C LYS A 410 -24.70 32.81 -6.50
N THR A 411 -24.21 33.56 -7.49
CA THR A 411 -23.07 33.15 -8.34
C THR A 411 -21.82 32.88 -7.51
N PHE A 412 -21.61 33.68 -6.46
CA PHE A 412 -20.44 33.64 -5.59
C PHE A 412 -20.72 32.91 -4.26
N ASP A 413 -21.77 32.08 -4.21
CA ASP A 413 -22.15 31.31 -3.04
C ASP A 413 -21.47 29.93 -3.05
N LEU A 414 -20.64 29.68 -2.03
CA LEU A 414 -19.97 28.39 -1.83
C LEU A 414 -20.95 27.24 -1.65
N THR A 415 -22.08 27.47 -0.99
CA THR A 415 -23.07 26.42 -0.74
C THR A 415 -23.66 25.89 -2.03
N ARG A 416 -23.77 26.74 -3.07
CA ARG A 416 -24.21 26.30 -4.40
C ARG A 416 -23.21 25.31 -5.02
N GLN A 417 -21.91 25.60 -5.00
CA GLN A 417 -20.89 24.74 -5.61
C GLN A 417 -20.62 23.46 -4.80
N LEU A 418 -20.87 23.50 -3.49
CA LEU A 418 -20.63 22.38 -2.58
C LEU A 418 -21.90 21.59 -2.22
N ASN A 419 -23.02 21.83 -2.92
CA ASN A 419 -24.31 21.20 -2.62
C ASN A 419 -24.34 19.68 -2.74
N ASN A 420 -23.43 19.09 -3.52
CA ASN A 420 -23.35 17.65 -3.77
C ASN A 420 -22.40 16.89 -2.84
N VAL A 421 -21.79 17.57 -1.84
CA VAL A 421 -20.85 16.93 -0.92
C VAL A 421 -21.49 15.72 -0.23
N ASP A 422 -22.72 15.86 0.27
CA ASP A 422 -23.44 14.77 0.95
C ASP A 422 -23.66 13.56 0.05
N ALA A 423 -24.19 13.78 -1.16
CA ALA A 423 -24.42 12.72 -2.13
C ALA A 423 -23.13 11.97 -2.53
N ILE A 424 -21.98 12.67 -2.59
CA ILE A 424 -20.69 12.02 -2.87
C ILE A 424 -20.25 11.15 -1.69
N PHE A 425 -20.40 11.64 -0.46
CA PHE A 425 -20.09 10.86 0.75
C PHE A 425 -20.98 9.61 0.82
N GLU A 426 -22.28 9.74 0.61
CA GLU A 426 -23.21 8.62 0.57
C GLU A 426 -22.81 7.60 -0.50
N ARG A 427 -22.51 8.04 -1.72
CA ARG A 427 -22.07 7.15 -2.80
C ARG A 427 -20.82 6.35 -2.45
N VAL A 428 -19.83 6.98 -1.81
CA VAL A 428 -18.56 6.32 -1.48
C VAL A 428 -18.69 5.40 -0.26
N LEU A 429 -19.53 5.77 0.71
CA LEU A 429 -19.69 5.03 1.97
C LEU A 429 -20.80 3.95 1.92
N ALA A 430 -21.70 3.98 0.93
CA ALA A 430 -22.76 2.98 0.79
C ALA A 430 -22.24 1.54 0.59
N GLY A 431 -20.99 1.37 0.13
CA GLY A 431 -20.33 0.06 -0.02
C GLY A 431 -19.53 -0.40 1.20
N ASP A 432 -19.73 0.24 2.36
CA ASP A 432 -18.90 0.07 3.56
C ASP A 432 -19.62 -0.64 4.71
N GLU A 433 -20.87 -1.07 4.50
CA GLU A 433 -21.67 -1.88 5.44
C GLU A 433 -21.48 -3.40 5.26
N ALA A 434 -20.40 -3.85 4.59
CA ALA A 434 -20.09 -5.27 4.38
C ALA A 434 -18.77 -5.68 5.05
#